data_AF-A0A2Z2Q342-F1
#
_entry.id   AF-A0A2Z2Q342-F1
#
_cell.length_a   1.000
_cell.length_b   1.000
_cell.length_c   1.000
_cell.angle_alpha   90.00
_cell.angle_beta   90.00
_cell.angle_gamma   90.00
#
_symmetry.space_group_name_H-M   'P 1'
#
loop_
_entity.id
_entity.type
_entity.pdbx_description
1 polymer ?
#
loop_
_entity_poly.entity_id
_entity_poly.type
_entity_poly.pdbx_seq_one_letter_code
_entity_poly.pdbx_strand_id
1 'polypeptide(L)'
;MTEPGSNLTRTRIHRALSRPNLLMGADRELVLLTGLAAVILIFVVLTWYAALFGIAIWLVAVAALRMMAKADPLMRRVYVRHISYKTFYRATSSPWRKF
;
A
#
# COMPACT_ATOMS: atom_id res chain seq x y z
N MET A 1 -10.39 1.66 -47.09
CA MET A 1 -9.86 0.28 -47.14
C MET A 1 -9.91 -0.29 -45.74
N THR A 2 -10.91 -1.13 -45.46
CA THR A 2 -11.12 -1.84 -44.20
C THR A 2 -10.50 -3.22 -44.33
N GLU A 3 -9.44 -3.52 -43.58
CA GLU A 3 -8.78 -4.83 -43.65
C GLU A 3 -9.67 -5.93 -43.02
N PRO A 4 -10.12 -6.94 -43.79
CA PRO A 4 -10.94 -8.02 -43.28
C PRO A 4 -9.99 -9.15 -42.82
N GLY A 5 -9.55 -9.12 -41.56
CA GLY A 5 -8.65 -10.19 -41.09
C GLY A 5 -8.10 -10.11 -39.68
N SER A 6 -8.32 -9.03 -38.92
CA SER A 6 -7.87 -9.00 -37.53
C SER A 6 -8.83 -9.82 -36.65
N ASN A 7 -8.57 -11.12 -36.55
CA ASN A 7 -9.24 -12.01 -35.58
C ASN A 7 -8.77 -11.60 -34.17
N LEU A 8 -9.39 -10.57 -33.60
CA LEU A 8 -9.12 -10.10 -32.25
C LEU A 8 -9.57 -11.17 -31.24
N THR A 9 -8.65 -12.02 -30.81
CA THR A 9 -8.88 -13.01 -29.75
C THR A 9 -9.22 -12.29 -28.44
N ARG A 10 -10.45 -12.46 -27.97
CA ARG A 10 -10.95 -11.83 -26.75
C ARG A 10 -10.58 -12.70 -25.54
N THR A 11 -9.47 -12.38 -24.87
CA THR A 11 -9.05 -13.07 -23.65
C THR A 11 -9.84 -12.55 -22.44
N ARG A 12 -10.46 -13.44 -21.66
CA ARG A 12 -11.09 -13.06 -20.38
C ARG A 12 -10.01 -12.70 -19.36
N ILE A 13 -9.88 -11.42 -19.04
CA ILE A 13 -9.02 -10.98 -17.95
C ILE A 13 -9.72 -11.32 -16.63
N HIS A 14 -9.17 -12.29 -15.90
CA HIS A 14 -9.70 -12.69 -14.61
C HIS A 14 -9.44 -11.62 -13.56
N ARG A 15 -10.52 -11.04 -13.02
CA ARG A 15 -10.49 -9.98 -11.99
C ARG A 15 -9.77 -10.37 -10.69
N ALA A 16 -9.48 -11.66 -10.49
CA ALA A 16 -8.69 -12.14 -9.35
C ALA A 16 -7.22 -11.68 -9.42
N LEU A 17 -6.66 -11.48 -10.62
CA LEU A 17 -5.26 -11.08 -10.79
C LEU A 17 -5.00 -9.58 -10.60
N SER A 18 -6.05 -8.75 -10.72
CA SER A 18 -5.94 -7.30 -10.62
C SER A 18 -6.36 -6.74 -9.25
N ARG A 19 -6.93 -7.57 -8.38
CA ARG A 19 -7.35 -7.12 -7.04
C ARG A 19 -6.12 -6.98 -6.14
N PRO A 20 -5.91 -5.83 -5.49
CA PRO A 20 -4.89 -5.70 -4.47
C PRO A 20 -5.16 -6.73 -3.35
N ASN A 21 -4.13 -7.45 -2.94
CA ASN A 21 -4.22 -8.46 -1.89
C ASN A 21 -4.22 -7.78 -0.51
N LEU A 22 -5.39 -7.29 -0.07
CA LEU A 22 -5.58 -6.74 1.27
C LEU A 22 -5.72 -7.86 2.30
N LEU A 23 -4.93 -7.81 3.38
CA LEU A 23 -5.12 -8.68 4.55
C LEU A 23 -5.96 -7.95 5.59
N MET A 24 -7.02 -8.60 6.10
CA MET A 24 -7.93 -8.03 7.11
C MET A 24 -8.51 -6.65 6.75
N GLY A 25 -8.63 -6.35 5.45
CA GLY A 25 -9.12 -5.06 4.97
C GLY A 25 -8.12 -3.91 5.10
N ALA A 26 -6.84 -4.21 5.28
CA ALA A 26 -5.71 -3.27 5.28
C ALA A 26 -4.54 -3.80 4.43
N ASP A 27 -3.55 -2.95 4.17
CA ASP A 27 -2.31 -3.35 3.50
C ASP A 27 -1.55 -4.39 4.34
N ARG A 28 -1.34 -5.58 3.78
CA ARG A 28 -0.67 -6.73 4.43
C ARG A 28 0.67 -6.35 5.06
N GLU A 29 1.50 -5.64 4.31
CA GLU A 29 2.85 -5.29 4.78
C GLU A 29 2.81 -4.33 5.97
N LEU A 30 1.89 -3.37 6.00
CA LEU A 30 1.77 -2.40 7.10
C LEU A 30 1.23 -3.07 8.38
N VAL A 31 0.27 -3.98 8.26
CA VAL A 31 -0.24 -4.75 9.40
C VAL A 31 0.84 -5.66 9.98
N LEU A 32 1.63 -6.33 9.12
CA LEU A 32 2.72 -7.18 9.56
C LEU A 32 3.85 -6.39 10.22
N LEU A 33 4.24 -5.24 9.65
CA LEU A 33 5.27 -4.37 10.23
C LEU A 33 4.85 -3.79 11.58
N THR A 34 3.62 -3.31 11.69
CA THR A 34 3.10 -2.75 12.96
C THR A 34 2.93 -3.83 14.02
N GLY A 35 2.50 -5.03 13.64
CA GLY A 35 2.46 -6.20 14.54
C GLY A 35 3.84 -6.61 15.02
N LEU A 36 4.83 -6.68 14.11
CA LEU A 36 6.21 -6.97 14.47
C LEU A 36 6.78 -5.93 15.43
N ALA A 37 6.58 -4.63 15.14
CA ALA A 37 7.04 -3.55 16.01
C ALA A 37 6.39 -3.60 17.40
N ALA A 38 5.09 -3.90 17.49
CA ALA A 38 4.40 -4.07 18.76
C ALA A 38 4.97 -5.25 19.56
N VAL A 39 5.20 -6.40 18.90
CA VAL A 39 5.82 -7.57 19.54
C VAL A 39 7.21 -7.23 20.07
N ILE A 40 8.05 -6.56 19.25
CA ILE A 40 9.38 -6.10 19.68
C ILE A 40 9.27 -5.20 20.90
N LEU A 41 8.36 -4.23 20.91
CA LEU A 41 8.15 -3.32 22.04
C LEU A 41 7.80 -4.06 23.33
N ILE A 42 6.94 -5.08 23.25
CA ILE A 42 6.57 -5.91 24.40
C ILE A 42 7.78 -6.69 24.92
N PHE A 43 8.54 -7.32 24.03
CA PHE A 43 9.71 -8.12 24.39
C PHE A 43 10.91 -7.30 24.88
N VAL A 44 11.09 -6.06 24.42
CA VAL A 44 12.17 -5.19 24.87
C VAL A 44 11.95 -4.73 26.30
N VAL A 45 10.70 -4.42 26.66
CA VAL A 45 10.40 -3.84 27.99
C VAL A 45 10.09 -4.93 29.03
N LEU A 46 9.55 -6.09 28.64
CA LEU A 46 9.24 -7.23 29.52
C LEU A 46 8.35 -6.89 30.76
N THR A 47 7.57 -5.80 30.70
CA THR A 47 6.63 -5.43 31.76
C THR A 47 5.18 -5.69 31.34
N TRP A 48 4.31 -5.97 32.32
CA TRP A 48 2.87 -6.11 32.10
C TRP A 48 2.27 -4.83 31.46
N TYR A 49 2.72 -3.66 31.88
CA TYR A 49 2.28 -2.38 31.32
C TYR A 49 2.64 -2.25 29.84
N ALA A 50 3.85 -2.69 29.46
CA ALA A 50 4.25 -2.69 28.05
C ALA A 50 3.44 -3.67 27.21
N ALA A 51 3.06 -4.82 27.76
CA ALA A 51 2.16 -5.76 27.09
C ALA A 51 0.80 -5.11 26.78
N LEU A 52 0.17 -4.49 27.79
CA LEU A 52 -1.11 -3.80 27.62
C LEU A 52 -1.00 -2.64 26.62
N PHE A 53 0.05 -1.82 26.75
CA PHE A 53 0.28 -0.67 25.88
C PHE A 53 0.60 -1.08 24.44
N GLY A 54 1.42 -2.12 24.25
CA GLY A 54 1.75 -2.68 22.94
C GLY A 54 0.52 -3.23 22.21
N ILE A 55 -0.35 -3.95 22.91
CA ILE A 55 -1.62 -4.44 22.34
C ILE A 55 -2.54 -3.26 21.99
N ALA A 56 -2.67 -2.28 22.87
CA ALA A 56 -3.50 -1.09 22.63
C ALA A 56 -3.02 -0.31 21.39
N ILE A 57 -1.72 -0.04 21.31
CA ILE A 57 -1.11 0.61 20.13
C ILE A 57 -1.35 -0.20 18.87
N TRP A 58 -1.17 -1.52 18.93
CA TRP A 58 -1.33 -2.37 17.77
C TRP A 58 -2.77 -2.37 17.25
N LEU A 59 -3.76 -2.46 18.15
CA LEU A 59 -5.18 -2.37 17.77
C LEU A 59 -5.53 -1.02 17.15
N VAL A 60 -5.03 0.09 17.71
CA VAL A 60 -5.24 1.43 17.15
C VAL A 60 -4.58 1.56 15.78
N ALA A 61 -3.35 1.06 15.62
CA ALA A 61 -2.65 1.07 14.34
C ALA A 61 -3.40 0.25 13.28
N VAL A 62 -3.87 -0.95 13.62
CA VAL A 62 -4.68 -1.78 12.70
C VAL A 62 -6.00 -1.11 12.37
N ALA A 63 -6.68 -0.49 13.32
CA ALA A 63 -7.93 0.24 13.07
C ALA A 63 -7.72 1.43 12.11
N ALA A 64 -6.65 2.21 12.31
CA ALA A 64 -6.29 3.31 11.43
C ALA A 64 -5.95 2.82 10.01
N LEU A 65 -5.14 1.76 9.89
CA LEU A 65 -4.80 1.14 8.60
C LEU A 65 -6.05 0.58 7.88
N ARG A 66 -7.01 0.01 8.62
CA ARG A 66 -8.28 -0.45 8.08
C ARG A 66 -9.16 0.70 7.58
N MET A 67 -9.20 1.83 8.31
CA MET A 67 -9.91 3.03 7.84
C MET A 67 -9.27 3.58 6.57
N MET A 68 -7.94 3.63 6.50
CA MET A 68 -7.19 4.11 5.34
C MET A 68 -7.45 3.24 4.11
N ALA A 69 -7.39 1.91 4.25
CA ALA A 69 -7.64 0.98 3.17
C ALA A 69 -9.12 0.95 2.71
N LYS A 70 -10.06 1.31 3.60
CA LYS A 70 -11.47 1.50 3.21
C LYS A 70 -11.65 2.76 2.34
N ALA A 71 -10.84 3.80 2.54
CA ALA A 71 -10.88 5.01 1.74
C ALA A 71 -10.20 4.82 0.38
N ASP A 72 -8.97 4.32 0.36
CA ASP A 72 -8.26 4.01 -0.88
C ASP A 72 -7.21 2.89 -0.67
N PRO A 73 -7.40 1.70 -1.27
CA PRO A 73 -6.49 0.58 -1.14
C PRO A 73 -5.14 0.78 -1.86
N LEU A 74 -4.99 1.82 -2.70
CA LEU A 74 -3.75 2.16 -3.39
C LEU A 74 -3.04 3.38 -2.79
N MET A 75 -3.58 3.94 -1.69
CA MET A 75 -3.09 5.17 -1.07
C MET A 75 -1.61 5.11 -0.73
N ARG A 76 -1.08 3.95 -0.32
CA ARG A 76 0.36 3.75 -0.09
C ARG A 76 1.19 4.05 -1.33
N ARG A 77 0.82 3.53 -2.50
CA ARG A 77 1.61 3.73 -3.73
C ARG A 77 1.59 5.19 -4.14
N VAL A 78 0.43 5.85 -4.01
CA VAL A 78 0.29 7.28 -4.28
C VAL A 78 1.13 8.10 -3.30
N TYR A 79 1.10 7.76 -2.02
CA TYR A 79 1.89 8.44 -0.98
C TYR A 79 3.40 8.30 -1.19
N VAL A 80 3.90 7.10 -1.48
CA VAL A 80 5.34 6.88 -1.78
C VAL A 80 5.75 7.64 -3.05
N ARG A 81 4.87 7.68 -4.05
CA ARG A 81 5.11 8.49 -5.26
C ARG A 81 5.09 9.99 -4.93
N HIS A 82 4.19 10.43 -4.07
CA HIS A 82 4.09 11.82 -3.62
C HIS A 82 5.36 12.26 -2.89
N ILE A 83 5.88 11.45 -1.97
CA ILE A 83 7.12 11.76 -1.23
C ILE A 83 8.36 11.81 -2.15
N SER A 84 8.31 11.06 -3.25
CA SER A 84 9.39 11.02 -4.24
C SER A 84 9.34 12.20 -5.22
N TYR A 85 8.27 13.01 -5.19
CA TYR A 85 8.19 14.19 -6.04
C TYR A 85 9.10 15.31 -5.51
N LYS A 86 9.82 15.96 -6.42
CA LYS A 86 10.60 17.17 -6.13
C LYS A 86 9.65 18.36 -5.99
N THR A 87 10.02 19.31 -5.13
CA THR A 87 9.32 20.59 -4.95
C THR A 87 9.18 21.38 -6.27
N PHE A 88 10.15 21.24 -7.17
CA PHE A 88 10.13 21.89 -8.46
C PHE A 88 10.59 20.94 -9.57
N TYR A 89 9.76 20.84 -10.61
CA TYR A 89 10.09 20.18 -11.87
C TYR A 89 10.28 21.24 -12.94
N ARG A 90 11.45 21.28 -13.57
CA ARG A 90 11.69 22.18 -14.71
C ARG A 90 10.77 21.78 -15.86
N ALA A 91 10.11 22.75 -16.48
CA ALA A 91 9.29 22.54 -17.67
C ALA A 91 10.17 21.93 -18.78
N THR A 92 10.01 20.63 -19.00
CA THR A 92 10.78 19.86 -19.99
C THR A 92 9.77 19.16 -20.87
N SER A 93 9.98 19.20 -22.18
CA SER A 93 9.09 18.56 -23.15
C SER A 93 9.00 17.04 -23.01
N SER A 94 9.98 16.40 -22.34
CA SER A 94 9.95 14.97 -22.04
C SER A 94 10.43 14.66 -20.60
N PRO A 95 9.79 13.70 -19.89
CA PRO A 95 10.16 13.33 -18.51
C PRO A 95 11.56 12.72 -18.35
N TRP A 96 12.17 12.25 -19.45
CA TRP A 96 13.39 11.41 -19.44
C TRP A 96 14.66 12.15 -19.87
N ARG A 97 14.56 13.44 -20.20
CA ARG A 97 15.70 14.23 -20.64
C ARG A 97 16.58 14.60 -19.44
N LYS A 98 17.78 14.01 -19.38
CA LYS A 98 18.81 14.38 -18.41
C LYS A 98 19.36 15.77 -18.75
N PHE A 99 19.54 16.60 -17.74
CA PHE A 99 20.29 17.87 -17.81
C PHE A 99 21.63 17.68 -17.13
#